data_AF-A0A7V3G0D3-F1
#
_entry.id   AF-A0A7V3G0D3-F1
#
_cell.length_a   1.000
_cell.length_b   1.000
_cell.length_c   1.000
_cell.angle_alpha   90.00
_cell.angle_beta   90.00
_cell.angle_gamma   90.00
#
_symmetry.space_group_name_H-M   'P 1'
#
loop_
_entity.id
_entity.type
_entity.pdbx_description
1 polymer ?
#
loop_
_entity_poly.entity_id
_entity_poly.type
_entity_poly.pdbx_seq_one_letter_code
_entity_poly.pdbx_strand_id
1 'polypeptide(L)'
;MLAKAPLSRRGSLTVELLLLLPVLILIVLAAIELSQMVSVNQRLQAASEQAARAASQGADSEEIARVARQVLGKGALANAEIKAKWLDDHGRPLPSGELVEVVVSIPAKKAVPDFLRVVGFGLANKTLSGRTAMRKE
;
A
#
# COMPACT_ATOMS: atom_id res chain seq x y z
N MET A 1 48.40 -48.44 18.48
CA MET A 1 47.78 -47.61 17.43
C MET A 1 46.31 -47.41 17.79
N LEU A 2 45.93 -46.23 18.27
CA LEU A 2 44.52 -45.88 18.56
C LEU A 2 43.93 -45.18 17.33
N ALA A 3 42.94 -45.82 16.69
CA ALA A 3 42.23 -45.25 15.56
C ALA A 3 41.30 -44.13 16.05
N LYS A 4 41.55 -42.91 15.57
CA LYS A 4 40.75 -41.71 15.87
C LYS A 4 39.50 -41.75 15.00
N ALA A 5 38.32 -41.89 15.62
CA ALA A 5 37.06 -41.92 14.87
C ALA A 5 36.82 -40.57 14.16
N PRO A 6 36.33 -40.56 12.90
CA PRO A 6 36.09 -39.33 12.18
C PRO A 6 34.93 -38.57 12.82
N LEU A 7 35.19 -37.33 13.25
CA LEU A 7 34.19 -36.41 13.78
C LEU A 7 33.09 -36.20 12.74
N SER A 8 31.86 -36.55 13.11
CA SER A 8 30.66 -36.45 12.27
C SER A 8 30.41 -35.00 11.83
N ARG A 9 30.67 -34.69 10.55
CA ARG A 9 30.44 -33.37 9.92
C ARG A 9 28.95 -32.98 9.78
N ARG A 10 28.01 -33.86 10.14
CA ARG A 10 26.56 -33.62 9.99
C ARG A 10 26.03 -32.49 10.88
N GLY A 11 26.66 -32.22 12.03
CA GLY A 11 26.26 -31.11 12.91
C GLY A 11 26.54 -29.72 12.34
N SER A 12 27.53 -29.60 11.43
CA SER A 12 27.92 -28.29 10.86
C SER A 12 26.83 -27.69 9.98
N LEU A 13 26.19 -28.51 9.15
CA LEU A 13 25.12 -28.09 8.24
C LEU A 13 23.87 -27.61 9.01
N THR A 14 23.52 -28.29 10.11
CA THR A 14 22.39 -27.89 10.95
C THR A 14 22.66 -26.56 11.65
N VAL A 15 23.88 -26.34 12.14
CA VAL A 15 24.26 -25.08 12.80
C VAL A 15 24.29 -23.92 11.80
N GLU A 16 24.82 -24.14 10.59
CA GLU A 16 24.82 -23.13 9.53
C GLU A 16 23.39 -22.74 9.10
N LEU A 17 22.51 -23.72 8.93
CA LEU A 17 21.11 -23.46 8.63
C LEU A 17 20.40 -22.74 9.79
N LEU A 18 20.71 -23.08 11.04
CA LEU A 18 20.12 -22.43 12.21
C LEU A 18 20.48 -20.93 12.27
N LEU A 19 21.69 -20.58 11.83
CA LEU A 19 22.15 -19.19 11.76
C LEU A 19 21.56 -18.43 10.55
N LEU A 20 21.38 -19.10 9.41
CA LEU A 20 20.82 -18.50 8.18
C LEU A 20 19.30 -18.39 8.20
N LEU A 21 18.59 -19.35 8.82
CA LEU A 21 17.14 -19.41 8.88
C LEU A 21 16.47 -18.10 9.34
N PRO A 22 16.88 -17.43 10.44
CA PRO A 22 16.26 -16.18 10.86
C PRO A 22 16.42 -15.08 9.81
N VAL A 23 17.57 -15.02 9.12
CA VAL A 23 17.82 -14.06 8.04
C VAL A 23 16.90 -14.36 6.84
N LEU A 24 16.77 -15.63 6.46
CA LEU A 24 15.86 -16.05 5.39
C LEU A 24 14.40 -15.71 5.70
N ILE A 25 13.95 -15.95 6.94
CA ILE A 25 12.60 -15.58 7.39
C ILE A 25 12.39 -14.07 7.28
N LEU A 26 13.35 -13.26 7.72
CA LEU A 26 13.26 -11.80 7.60
C LEU A 26 13.15 -11.34 6.14
N ILE A 27 13.93 -11.95 5.23
CA ILE A 27 13.87 -11.63 3.79
C ILE A 27 12.50 -12.00 3.22
N VAL A 28 11.94 -13.16 3.58
CA VAL A 28 10.60 -13.57 3.13
C VAL A 28 9.53 -12.61 3.66
N LEU A 29 9.58 -12.25 4.94
CA LEU A 29 8.64 -11.29 5.54
C LEU A 29 8.74 -9.92 4.86
N ALA A 30 9.96 -9.45 4.58
CA ALA A 30 10.18 -8.20 3.84
C ALA A 30 9.55 -8.27 2.45
N ALA A 31 9.78 -9.36 1.71
CA ALA A 31 9.23 -9.55 0.37
C ALA A 31 7.69 -9.55 0.37
N ILE A 32 7.06 -10.20 1.37
CA ILE A 32 5.60 -10.20 1.53
C ILE A 32 5.09 -8.78 1.81
N GLU A 33 5.70 -8.06 2.76
CA GLU A 33 5.32 -6.69 3.11
C GLU A 33 5.41 -5.75 1.89
N LEU A 34 6.52 -5.79 1.17
CA LEU A 34 6.75 -4.99 -0.04
C LEU A 34 5.75 -5.33 -1.16
N SER A 35 5.48 -6.62 -1.38
CA SER A 35 4.51 -7.05 -2.39
C SER A 35 3.11 -6.52 -2.10
N GLN A 36 2.71 -6.52 -0.82
CA GLN A 36 1.43 -5.97 -0.41
C GLN A 36 1.39 -4.44 -0.57
N MET A 37 2.46 -3.72 -0.24
CA MET A 37 2.53 -2.27 -0.48
C MET A 37 2.35 -1.92 -1.96
N VAL A 38 3.01 -2.65 -2.85
CA VAL A 38 2.87 -2.45 -4.31
C VAL A 38 1.42 -2.69 -4.73
N SER A 39 0.80 -3.77 -4.26
CA SER A 39 -0.61 -4.07 -4.57
C SER A 39 -1.56 -2.98 -4.05
N VAL A 40 -1.35 -2.48 -2.83
CA VAL A 40 -2.14 -1.38 -2.26
C VAL A 40 -1.99 -0.11 -3.10
N ASN A 41 -0.76 0.28 -3.46
CA ASN A 41 -0.53 1.47 -4.28
C ASN A 41 -1.24 1.39 -5.64
N GLN A 42 -1.21 0.23 -6.30
CA GLN A 42 -1.95 0.02 -7.56
C GLN A 42 -3.45 0.21 -7.39
N ARG A 43 -4.04 -0.31 -6.30
CA ARG A 43 -5.48 -0.14 -6.01
C ARG A 43 -5.83 1.31 -5.67
N LEU A 44 -5.00 2.00 -4.89
CA LEU A 44 -5.18 3.42 -4.56
C LEU A 44 -5.11 4.28 -5.84
N GLN A 45 -4.16 3.99 -6.73
CA GLN A 45 -4.03 4.69 -8.01
C GLN A 45 -5.26 4.46 -8.88
N ALA A 46 -5.67 3.20 -9.07
CA ALA A 46 -6.87 2.86 -9.85
C ALA A 46 -8.14 3.52 -9.27
N ALA A 47 -8.28 3.53 -7.94
CA ALA A 47 -9.39 4.18 -7.27
C ALA A 47 -9.39 5.69 -7.50
N SER A 48 -8.22 6.33 -7.38
CA SER A 48 -8.09 7.77 -7.65
C SER A 48 -8.42 8.11 -9.11
N GLU A 49 -8.07 7.25 -10.06
CA GLU A 49 -8.32 7.48 -11.49
C GLU A 49 -9.80 7.35 -11.85
N GLN A 50 -10.49 6.34 -11.31
CA GLN A 50 -11.94 6.19 -11.53
C GLN A 50 -12.73 7.30 -10.83
N ALA A 51 -12.32 7.67 -9.61
CA ALA A 51 -12.92 8.77 -8.89
C ALA A 51 -12.67 10.13 -9.58
N ALA A 52 -11.48 10.35 -10.14
CA ALA A 52 -11.17 11.56 -10.92
C ALA A 52 -12.00 11.65 -12.20
N ARG A 53 -12.27 10.52 -12.87
CA ARG A 53 -13.19 10.47 -14.03
C ARG A 53 -14.61 10.84 -13.64
N ALA A 54 -15.13 10.29 -12.53
CA ALA A 54 -16.46 10.68 -12.05
C ALA A 54 -16.49 12.17 -11.71
N ALA A 55 -15.46 12.68 -11.02
CA ALA A 55 -15.37 14.08 -10.64
C ALA A 55 -15.24 15.03 -11.85
N SER A 56 -14.54 14.64 -12.91
CA SER A 56 -14.43 15.43 -14.15
C SER A 56 -15.75 15.51 -14.92
N GLN A 57 -16.64 14.53 -14.74
CA GLN A 57 -18.00 14.50 -15.31
C GLN A 57 -19.02 15.26 -14.44
N GLY A 58 -18.60 15.84 -13.32
CA GLY A 58 -19.46 16.63 -12.44
C GLY A 58 -20.17 15.82 -11.36
N ALA A 59 -19.73 14.60 -11.06
CA ALA A 59 -20.23 13.81 -9.93
C ALA A 59 -20.08 14.56 -8.59
N ASP A 60 -20.99 14.30 -7.65
CA ASP A 60 -20.94 14.87 -6.30
C ASP A 60 -19.97 14.10 -5.39
N SER A 61 -19.76 14.61 -4.15
CA SER A 61 -18.87 13.96 -3.18
C SER A 61 -19.26 12.52 -2.85
N GLU A 62 -20.56 12.21 -2.82
CA GLU A 62 -21.04 10.89 -2.41
C GLU A 62 -20.75 9.87 -3.51
N GLU A 63 -21.03 10.25 -4.77
CA GLU A 63 -20.76 9.45 -5.95
C GLU A 63 -19.26 9.22 -6.15
N ILE A 64 -18.43 10.27 -6.04
CA ILE A 64 -16.96 10.15 -6.09
C ILE A 64 -16.46 9.15 -5.03
N ALA A 65 -16.97 9.27 -3.80
CA ALA A 65 -16.58 8.37 -2.71
C ALA A 65 -17.06 6.93 -2.95
N ARG A 66 -18.27 6.75 -3.51
CA ARG A 66 -18.84 5.45 -3.86
C ARG A 66 -18.02 4.75 -4.94
N VAL A 67 -17.67 5.45 -6.02
CA VAL A 67 -16.83 4.94 -7.11
C VAL A 67 -15.45 4.55 -6.58
N ALA A 68 -14.79 5.42 -5.81
CA ALA A 68 -13.51 5.10 -5.19
C ALA A 68 -13.58 3.83 -4.33
N ARG A 69 -14.60 3.71 -3.47
CA ARG A 69 -14.80 2.54 -2.58
C ARG A 69 -15.10 1.26 -3.36
N GLN A 70 -15.81 1.35 -4.48
CA GLN A 70 -16.06 0.18 -5.34
C GLN A 70 -14.76 -0.41 -5.89
N VAL A 71 -13.79 0.44 -6.25
CA VAL A 71 -12.47 0.00 -6.72
C VAL A 71 -11.61 -0.53 -5.58
N LEU A 72 -11.61 0.14 -4.42
CA LEU A 72 -10.85 -0.29 -3.24
C LEU A 72 -11.34 -1.65 -2.71
N GLY A 73 -12.62 -1.96 -2.93
CA GLY A 73 -13.25 -3.20 -2.51
C GLY A 73 -13.46 -3.26 -1.00
N LYS A 74 -13.64 -4.48 -0.48
CA LYS A 74 -13.85 -4.74 0.94
C LYS A 74 -12.50 -4.95 1.66
N GLY A 75 -12.49 -4.76 2.97
CA GLY A 75 -11.35 -5.06 3.85
C GLY A 75 -10.57 -3.81 4.27
N ALA A 76 -9.25 -3.96 4.41
CA ALA A 76 -8.36 -2.95 4.99
C ALA A 76 -8.43 -1.57 4.30
N LEU A 77 -8.71 -1.54 3.00
CA LEU A 77 -8.77 -0.30 2.20
C LEU A 77 -10.12 0.40 2.21
N ALA A 78 -11.18 -0.22 2.76
CA ALA A 78 -12.54 0.32 2.71
C ALA A 78 -12.69 1.69 3.41
N ASN A 79 -11.82 1.95 4.40
CA ASN A 79 -11.79 3.19 5.18
C ASN A 79 -10.67 4.14 4.73
N ALA A 80 -10.20 4.03 3.48
CA ALA A 80 -9.28 5.00 2.91
C ALA A 80 -9.94 6.40 2.89
N GLU A 81 -9.14 7.42 3.19
CA GLU A 81 -9.55 8.80 3.10
C GLU A 81 -9.55 9.22 1.63
N ILE A 82 -10.68 9.73 1.16
CA ILE A 82 -10.88 10.18 -0.21
C ILE A 82 -11.05 11.69 -0.15
N LYS A 83 -10.11 12.42 -0.73
CA LYS A 83 -10.15 13.87 -0.88
C LYS A 83 -10.20 14.16 -2.36
N ALA A 84 -11.23 14.87 -2.80
CA ALA A 84 -11.25 15.39 -4.15
C ALA A 84 -11.40 16.91 -4.10
N LYS A 85 -10.71 17.58 -5.02
CA LYS A 85 -10.74 19.02 -5.23
C LYS A 85 -11.47 19.27 -6.54
N TRP A 86 -12.80 19.37 -6.44
CA TRP A 86 -13.71 19.65 -7.56
C TRP A 86 -14.49 20.96 -7.37
N LEU A 87 -14.19 21.71 -6.30
CA LEU A 87 -14.75 23.00 -5.95
C LEU A 87 -13.67 24.09 -5.98
N ASP A 88 -14.03 25.28 -6.45
CA ASP A 88 -13.20 26.49 -6.36
C ASP A 88 -13.08 26.96 -4.89
N ASP A 89 -12.25 27.96 -4.64
CA ASP A 89 -12.06 28.53 -3.30
C ASP A 89 -13.34 29.16 -2.71
N HIS A 90 -14.40 29.30 -3.52
CA HIS A 90 -15.71 29.82 -3.15
C HIS A 90 -16.78 28.72 -2.99
N GLY A 91 -16.40 27.44 -3.06
CA GLY A 91 -17.32 26.32 -2.90
C GLY A 91 -18.25 26.10 -4.09
N ARG A 92 -17.91 26.62 -5.28
CA ARG A 92 -18.64 26.39 -6.52
C ARG A 92 -17.94 25.30 -7.33
N PRO A 93 -18.66 24.49 -8.13
CA PRO A 93 -18.03 23.51 -9.01
C PRO A 93 -17.01 24.20 -9.92
N LEU A 94 -15.82 23.60 -10.09
CA LEU A 94 -14.80 24.14 -11.00
C LEU A 94 -15.43 24.39 -12.39
N PRO A 95 -15.13 25.49 -13.08
CA PRO A 95 -15.51 25.65 -14.48
C PRO A 95 -14.92 24.54 -15.37
N SER A 96 -15.60 24.28 -16.49
CA SER A 96 -15.10 23.34 -17.50
C SER A 96 -13.73 23.80 -18.01
N GLY A 97 -12.81 22.85 -18.18
CA GLY A 97 -11.44 23.10 -18.57
C GLY A 97 -10.42 23.24 -17.43
N GLU A 98 -10.85 23.31 -16.17
CA GLU A 98 -9.97 23.37 -14.99
C GLU A 98 -9.67 21.97 -14.42
N LEU A 99 -8.58 21.81 -13.66
CA LEU A 99 -8.08 20.53 -13.17
C LEU A 99 -8.83 20.10 -11.90
N VAL A 100 -9.49 18.96 -11.97
CA VAL A 100 -10.06 18.26 -10.82
C VAL A 100 -9.03 17.23 -10.33
N GLU A 101 -8.67 17.31 -9.05
CA GLU A 101 -7.70 16.41 -8.43
C GLU A 101 -8.39 15.49 -7.43
N VAL A 102 -8.08 14.19 -7.47
CA VAL A 102 -8.54 13.22 -6.50
C VAL A 102 -7.36 12.51 -5.87
N VAL A 103 -7.32 12.52 -4.54
CA VAL A 103 -6.33 11.87 -3.69
C VAL A 103 -7.03 10.84 -2.82
N VAL A 104 -6.62 9.59 -2.95
CA VAL A 104 -7.06 8.49 -2.09
C VAL A 104 -5.89 8.08 -1.23
N SER A 105 -6.04 8.12 0.10
CA SER A 105 -4.93 7.88 1.02
C SER A 105 -5.31 7.00 2.21
N ILE A 106 -4.34 6.25 2.74
CA ILE A 106 -4.52 5.40 3.91
C ILE A 106 -3.20 5.30 4.70
N PRO A 107 -3.23 5.27 6.05
CA PRO A 107 -2.03 4.94 6.83
C PRO A 107 -1.52 3.55 6.47
N ALA A 108 -0.23 3.41 6.15
CA ALA A 108 0.38 2.17 5.69
C ALA A 108 0.14 1.01 6.66
N LYS A 109 0.21 1.26 7.97
CA LYS A 109 -0.07 0.29 9.03
C LYS A 109 -1.51 -0.27 9.03
N LYS A 110 -2.47 0.46 8.46
CA LYS A 110 -3.86 -0.02 8.30
C LYS A 110 -4.03 -0.84 7.03
N ALA A 111 -3.15 -0.67 6.03
CA ALA A 111 -3.25 -1.29 4.72
C ALA A 111 -2.39 -2.56 4.58
N VAL A 112 -1.25 -2.62 5.28
CA VAL A 112 -0.25 -3.69 5.18
C VAL A 112 0.26 -4.07 6.59
N PRO A 113 0.55 -5.35 6.88
CA PRO A 113 1.21 -5.75 8.13
C PRO A 113 2.60 -5.12 8.28
N ASP A 114 2.97 -4.81 9.52
CA ASP A 114 4.26 -4.21 9.87
C ASP A 114 5.21 -5.32 10.39
N PHE A 115 5.66 -6.18 9.48
CA PHE A 115 6.47 -7.35 9.84
C PHE A 115 7.89 -6.95 10.22
N LEU A 116 8.45 -5.94 9.55
CA LEU A 116 9.83 -5.49 9.77
C LEU A 116 10.01 -4.65 11.03
N ARG A 117 8.93 -4.33 11.75
CA ARG A 117 9.00 -3.64 13.05
C ARG A 117 9.92 -4.36 14.04
N VAL A 118 9.98 -5.69 13.98
CA VAL A 118 10.79 -6.52 14.89
C VAL A 118 12.30 -6.25 14.75
N VAL A 119 12.73 -5.75 13.59
CA VAL A 119 14.13 -5.36 13.31
C VAL A 119 14.32 -3.84 13.22
N GLY A 120 13.34 -3.06 13.68
CA GLY A 120 13.44 -1.60 13.78
C GLY A 120 12.96 -0.81 12.55
N PHE A 121 12.46 -1.47 11.51
CA PHE A 121 11.88 -0.81 10.33
C PHE A 121 10.35 -0.81 10.45
N GLY A 122 9.75 0.33 10.81
CA GLY A 122 8.31 0.44 11.05
C GLY A 122 7.55 1.29 10.03
N LEU A 123 6.24 1.05 9.93
CA LEU A 123 5.32 1.78 9.04
C LEU A 123 4.51 2.88 9.72
N ALA A 124 4.81 3.19 10.99
CA ALA A 124 3.96 4.01 11.86
C ALA A 124 3.60 5.40 11.31
N ASN A 125 4.52 6.04 10.57
CA ASN A 125 4.34 7.40 10.06
C ASN A 125 4.23 7.47 8.52
N LYS A 126 4.01 6.33 7.85
CA LYS A 126 3.88 6.29 6.40
C LYS A 126 2.41 6.26 5.98
N THR A 127 2.06 7.09 5.01
CA THR A 127 0.78 7.05 4.31
C THR A 127 1.00 6.58 2.88
N LEU A 128 0.16 5.67 2.42
CA LEU A 128 0.09 5.28 1.01
C LEU A 128 -0.99 6.12 0.35
N SER A 129 -0.71 6.66 -0.82
CA SER A 129 -1.67 7.51 -1.54
C SER A 129 -1.60 7.32 -3.04
N GLY A 130 -2.75 7.23 -3.69
CA GLY A 130 -2.92 7.39 -5.12
C GLY A 130 -3.46 8.79 -5.42
N ARG A 131 -2.92 9.44 -6.44
CA ARG A 131 -3.30 10.79 -6.85
C ARG A 131 -3.50 10.82 -8.35
N THR A 132 -4.63 11.36 -8.79
CA THR A 132 -4.92 11.57 -10.19
C THR A 132 -5.56 12.94 -10.38
N ALA A 133 -5.13 13.67 -11.41
CA ALA A 133 -5.74 14.92 -11.84
C ALA A 133 -6.28 14.76 -13.26
N MET A 134 -7.50 15.23 -13.50
CA MET A 134 -8.17 15.20 -14.81
C MET A 134 -8.75 16.57 -15.12
N ARG A 135 -8.84 16.90 -16.41
CA ARG A 135 -9.48 18.14 -16.85
C ARG A 135 -10.99 17.96 -16.77
N LYS A 136 -11.69 18.93 -16.19
CA LYS A 136 -13.14 18.94 -16.15
C LYS A 136 -13.72 19.12 -17.55
N GLU A 137 -14.69 18.30 -17.91
CA GLU A 137 -15.44 18.40 -19.17
C GLU A 137 -16.65 19.34 -19.03
#